data_AF-A0A2V7JE28-F1
#
_entry.id   AF-A0A2V7JE28-F1
#
_cell.length_a   1.000
_cell.length_b   1.000
_cell.length_c   1.000
_cell.angle_alpha   90.00
_cell.angle_beta   90.00
_cell.angle_gamma   90.00
#
_symmetry.space_group_name_H-M   'P 1'
#
loop_
_entity.id
_entity.type
_entity.pdbx_description
1 polymer ?
#
loop_
_entity_poly.entity_id
_entity_poly.type
_entity_poly.pdbx_seq_one_letter_code
_entity_poly.pdbx_strand_id
1 'polypeptide(L)'
;MRLVGQHQTADQPAQFVAKQLAAMAGGAQTLEGIAKAGVMLAQQLTERGAAIILQGLGSASAESRVVAVSKLADGRLDGLTLTADAPALRAIAARVPVASLGSEDVFGSALPDRRRRDRAGTAYPLLDGHFAIGALVVMGPPFAAGTPAADQLHRLVAELGSRLAAARALHEAEQRAVKDPLTGLRNRRELERVLSVHDNKQPPIATLIYADLDHFKKLNDTLGHAAGDGALRHVARILEGAVRDKDLVARIGGEEFAIWMPHTPIESGLEVA
;
A
#
# COMPACT_ATOMS: atom_id res chain seq x y z
N MET A 1 -45.31 -11.28 -37.45
CA MET A 1 -43.89 -11.39 -37.83
C MET A 1 -43.13 -10.17 -37.29
N ARG A 2 -42.46 -10.32 -36.14
CA ARG A 2 -41.29 -9.54 -35.68
C ARG A 2 -40.88 -10.09 -34.32
N LEU A 3 -39.93 -11.03 -34.33
CA LEU A 3 -39.16 -11.43 -33.16
C LEU A 3 -38.01 -10.42 -33.05
N VAL A 4 -38.04 -9.56 -32.04
CA VAL A 4 -36.89 -8.73 -31.67
C VAL A 4 -35.99 -9.60 -30.80
N GLY A 5 -34.93 -10.13 -31.40
CA GLY A 5 -33.88 -10.84 -30.69
C GLY A 5 -33.16 -9.88 -29.74
N GLN A 6 -33.30 -10.11 -28.44
CA GLN A 6 -32.40 -9.52 -27.45
C GLN A 6 -31.03 -10.18 -27.62
N HIS A 7 -30.12 -9.49 -28.31
CA HIS A 7 -28.69 -9.72 -28.14
C HIS A 7 -28.28 -9.21 -26.75
N GLN A 8 -28.45 -10.05 -25.73
CA GLN A 8 -27.63 -9.95 -24.54
C GLN A 8 -26.20 -10.32 -24.97
N THR A 9 -25.36 -9.30 -25.17
CA THR A 9 -23.92 -9.49 -25.29
C THR A 9 -23.43 -10.16 -24.02
N ALA A 10 -23.07 -11.44 -24.12
CA ALA A 10 -22.39 -12.17 -23.06
C ALA A 10 -21.14 -11.37 -22.67
N ASP A 11 -21.18 -10.77 -21.48
CA ASP A 11 -20.07 -10.03 -20.88
C ASP A 11 -18.83 -10.94 -20.94
N GLN A 12 -17.75 -10.49 -21.59
CA GLN A 12 -16.58 -11.36 -21.80
C GLN A 12 -16.08 -11.90 -20.44
N PRO A 13 -15.69 -13.19 -20.32
CA PRO A 13 -15.28 -13.80 -19.05
C PRO A 13 -14.18 -13.03 -18.28
N ALA A 14 -13.37 -12.24 -19.00
CA ALA A 14 -12.35 -11.35 -18.43
C ALA A 14 -12.96 -10.13 -17.70
N GLN A 15 -14.01 -9.53 -18.24
CA GLN A 15 -14.67 -8.37 -17.62
C GLN A 15 -15.40 -8.75 -16.33
N PHE A 16 -15.84 -10.01 -16.21
CA PHE A 16 -16.59 -10.49 -15.04
C PHE A 16 -15.77 -10.42 -13.74
N VAL A 17 -14.56 -10.98 -13.74
CA VAL A 17 -13.70 -11.01 -12.53
C VAL A 17 -13.28 -9.58 -12.14
N ALA A 18 -12.88 -8.77 -13.11
CA ALA A 18 -12.47 -7.38 -12.87
C ALA A 18 -13.61 -6.52 -12.28
N LYS A 19 -14.85 -6.68 -12.79
CA LYS A 19 -16.05 -6.02 -12.28
C LYS A 19 -16.40 -6.47 -10.85
N GLN A 20 -16.36 -7.78 -10.58
CA GLN A 20 -16.62 -8.31 -9.24
C GLN A 20 -15.59 -7.83 -8.21
N LEU A 21 -14.30 -7.85 -8.57
CA LEU A 21 -13.24 -7.37 -7.69
C LEU A 21 -13.41 -5.87 -7.39
N ALA A 22 -13.74 -5.05 -8.41
CA ALA A 22 -14.01 -3.63 -8.22
C ALA A 22 -15.23 -3.37 -7.32
N ALA A 23 -16.30 -4.14 -7.50
CA ALA A 23 -17.50 -4.04 -6.67
C ALA A 23 -17.21 -4.40 -5.20
N MET A 24 -16.45 -5.47 -4.95
CA MET A 24 -16.06 -5.89 -3.61
C MET A 24 -15.09 -4.94 -2.92
N ALA A 25 -14.21 -4.28 -3.68
CA ALA A 25 -13.32 -3.26 -3.15
C ALA A 25 -14.07 -1.98 -2.74
N GLY A 26 -15.33 -1.80 -3.17
CA GLY A 26 -16.12 -0.62 -2.82
C GLY A 26 -15.50 0.71 -3.28
N GLY A 27 -14.71 0.67 -4.37
CA GLY A 27 -13.92 1.82 -4.83
C GLY A 27 -12.61 2.06 -4.09
N ALA A 28 -12.25 1.22 -3.10
CA ALA A 28 -10.96 1.30 -2.44
C ALA A 28 -9.82 1.02 -3.43
N GLN A 29 -8.89 1.98 -3.55
CA GLN A 29 -7.63 1.83 -4.29
C GLN A 29 -6.45 1.53 -3.36
N THR A 30 -6.72 1.32 -2.08
CA THR A 30 -5.69 0.99 -1.09
C THR A 30 -5.25 -0.46 -1.22
N LEU A 31 -3.99 -0.72 -0.89
CA LEU A 31 -3.40 -2.05 -0.91
C LEU A 31 -4.19 -3.04 -0.03
N GLU A 32 -4.61 -2.61 1.17
CA GLU A 32 -5.45 -3.41 2.08
C GLU A 32 -6.84 -3.69 1.49
N GLY A 33 -7.50 -2.68 0.92
CA GLY A 33 -8.84 -2.83 0.33
C GLY A 33 -8.85 -3.80 -0.84
N ILE A 34 -7.86 -3.70 -1.73
CA ILE A 34 -7.70 -4.60 -2.87
C ILE A 34 -7.38 -6.02 -2.39
N ALA A 35 -6.47 -6.18 -1.42
CA ALA A 35 -6.12 -7.49 -0.89
C ALA A 35 -7.32 -8.19 -0.23
N LYS A 36 -8.10 -7.46 0.57
CA LYS A 36 -9.31 -7.97 1.22
C LYS A 36 -10.38 -8.38 0.21
N ALA A 37 -10.64 -7.55 -0.81
CA ALA A 37 -11.55 -7.90 -1.90
C ALA A 37 -11.05 -9.13 -2.68
N GLY A 38 -9.73 -9.23 -2.90
CA GLY A 38 -9.09 -10.35 -3.57
C GLY A 38 -9.30 -11.69 -2.86
N VAL A 39 -9.07 -11.76 -1.54
CA VAL A 39 -9.29 -13.00 -0.78
C VAL A 39 -10.77 -13.36 -0.66
N MET A 40 -11.66 -12.37 -0.63
CA MET A 40 -13.12 -12.60 -0.64
C MET A 40 -13.58 -13.20 -1.97
N LEU A 41 -13.11 -12.64 -3.08
CA LEU A 41 -13.45 -13.15 -4.41
C LEU A 41 -12.81 -14.52 -4.66
N ALA A 42 -11.56 -14.73 -4.25
CA ALA A 42 -10.91 -16.04 -4.30
C ALA A 42 -11.72 -17.09 -3.54
N GLN A 43 -12.17 -16.76 -2.33
CA GLN A 43 -13.04 -17.65 -1.54
C GLN A 43 -14.37 -17.93 -2.26
N GLN A 44 -15.01 -16.92 -2.85
CA GLN A 44 -16.27 -17.11 -3.57
C GLN A 44 -16.12 -18.01 -4.81
N LEU A 45 -15.02 -17.87 -5.55
CA LEU A 45 -14.76 -18.65 -6.77
C LEU A 45 -14.34 -20.09 -6.47
N THR A 46 -13.67 -20.31 -5.33
CA THR A 46 -13.03 -21.58 -5.01
C THR A 46 -13.77 -22.38 -3.93
N GLU A 47 -14.65 -21.72 -3.17
CA GLU A 47 -15.29 -22.23 -1.95
C GLU A 47 -14.27 -22.68 -0.88
N ARG A 48 -13.08 -22.08 -0.89
CA ARG A 48 -11.97 -22.44 0.02
C ARG A 48 -11.38 -21.23 0.72
N GLY A 49 -10.67 -21.48 1.82
CA GLY A 49 -9.85 -20.47 2.48
C GLY A 49 -8.81 -19.89 1.52
N ALA A 50 -8.63 -18.58 1.55
CA ALA A 50 -7.65 -17.88 0.74
C ALA A 50 -6.89 -16.85 1.58
N ALA A 51 -5.65 -16.57 1.19
CA ALA A 51 -4.84 -15.51 1.79
C ALA A 51 -3.99 -14.83 0.72
N ILE A 52 -3.65 -13.55 0.92
CA ILE A 52 -2.69 -12.85 0.07
C ILE A 52 -1.45 -12.55 0.89
N ILE A 53 -0.31 -12.89 0.31
CA ILE A 53 1.03 -12.58 0.82
C ILE A 53 1.60 -11.50 -0.07
N LEU A 54 2.22 -10.48 0.52
CA LEU A 54 3.01 -9.48 -0.20
C LEU A 54 4.43 -9.44 0.35
N GLN A 55 5.40 -9.22 -0.54
CA GLN A 55 6.78 -8.99 -0.13
C GLN A 55 6.94 -7.56 0.39
N GLY A 56 7.69 -7.37 1.47
CA GLY A 56 8.01 -6.05 2.02
C GLY A 56 8.72 -5.13 1.03
N LEU A 57 8.90 -3.87 1.42
CA LEU A 57 9.56 -2.83 0.62
C LEU A 57 11.07 -2.82 0.89
N GLY A 58 11.90 -3.04 -0.15
CA GLY A 58 13.34 -2.79 -0.14
C GLY A 58 14.25 -3.99 0.15
N SER A 59 15.34 -4.11 -0.63
CA SER A 59 16.41 -5.14 -0.62
C SER A 59 15.96 -6.62 -0.60
N ALA A 60 16.88 -7.54 -0.87
CA ALA A 60 16.62 -8.99 -0.91
C ALA A 60 16.16 -9.59 0.44
N SER A 61 16.16 -8.80 1.52
CA SER A 61 15.72 -9.17 2.88
C SER A 61 14.27 -8.77 3.20
N ALA A 62 13.51 -8.25 2.23
CA ALA A 62 12.16 -7.75 2.51
C ALA A 62 11.25 -8.87 3.03
N GLU A 63 10.81 -8.75 4.28
CA GLU A 63 9.94 -9.75 4.92
C GLU A 63 8.64 -9.91 4.13
N SER A 64 8.28 -11.16 3.83
CA SER A 64 7.02 -11.47 3.18
C SER A 64 5.97 -11.72 4.24
N ARG A 65 4.83 -11.03 4.15
CA ARG A 65 3.78 -11.06 5.16
C ARG A 65 2.42 -11.31 4.54
N VAL A 66 1.56 -12.01 5.29
CA VAL A 66 0.15 -12.12 4.96
C VAL A 66 -0.52 -10.78 5.24
N VAL A 67 -1.17 -10.22 4.23
CA VAL A 67 -1.83 -8.89 4.30
C VAL A 67 -3.35 -8.97 4.23
N ALA A 68 -3.90 -10.13 3.89
CA ALA A 68 -5.34 -10.37 3.90
C ALA A 68 -5.61 -11.88 4.00
N VAL A 69 -6.71 -12.22 4.69
CA VAL A 69 -7.16 -13.59 4.92
C VAL A 69 -8.68 -13.65 4.73
N SER A 70 -9.16 -14.69 4.06
CA SER A 70 -10.59 -14.91 3.86
C SER A 70 -11.25 -15.54 5.10
N LYS A 71 -12.59 -15.47 5.19
CA LYS A 71 -13.34 -16.00 6.36
C LYS A 71 -13.20 -17.51 6.56
N LEU A 72 -13.01 -18.27 5.48
CA LEU A 72 -12.82 -19.71 5.52
C LEU A 72 -11.37 -20.13 5.84
N ALA A 73 -10.44 -19.18 5.92
CA ALA A 73 -9.06 -19.43 6.31
C ALA A 73 -8.84 -19.21 7.82
N ASP A 74 -7.72 -19.73 8.32
CA ASP A 74 -7.31 -19.56 9.72
C ASP A 74 -6.96 -18.09 9.98
N GLY A 75 -7.76 -17.40 10.80
CA GLY A 75 -7.58 -15.97 11.07
C GLY A 75 -6.23 -15.60 11.70
N ARG A 76 -5.51 -16.57 12.28
CA ARG A 76 -4.14 -16.36 12.82
C ARG A 76 -3.10 -16.14 11.73
N LEU A 77 -3.45 -16.39 10.47
CA LEU A 77 -2.61 -16.06 9.33
C LEU A 77 -2.49 -14.55 9.14
N ASP A 78 -3.44 -13.76 9.63
CA ASP A 78 -3.46 -12.32 9.39
C ASP A 78 -2.23 -11.64 10.02
N GLY A 79 -1.48 -10.90 9.21
CA GLY A 79 -0.24 -10.25 9.61
C GLY A 79 0.97 -11.18 9.80
N LEU A 80 0.84 -12.49 9.57
CA LEU A 80 1.92 -13.48 9.74
C LEU A 80 3.10 -13.18 8.82
N THR A 81 4.32 -13.15 9.37
CA THR A 81 5.56 -13.13 8.60
C THR A 81 5.98 -14.54 8.23
N LEU A 82 6.23 -14.77 6.95
CA LEU A 82 6.63 -16.08 6.42
C LEU A 82 8.13 -16.34 6.65
N THR A 83 8.45 -17.59 6.93
CA THR A 83 9.81 -18.11 7.02
C THR A 83 10.27 -18.67 5.67
N ALA A 84 11.59 -18.73 5.46
CA ALA A 84 12.20 -19.10 4.17
C ALA A 84 11.82 -20.50 3.64
N ASP A 85 11.38 -21.41 4.51
CA ASP A 85 10.91 -22.76 4.16
C ASP A 85 9.52 -22.77 3.52
N ALA A 86 8.75 -21.68 3.60
CA ALA A 86 7.38 -21.62 3.13
C ALA A 86 7.25 -21.87 1.62
N PRO A 87 6.42 -22.85 1.19
CA PRO A 87 6.10 -23.08 -0.22
C PRO A 87 5.65 -21.83 -0.98
N ALA A 88 4.90 -20.95 -0.32
CA ALA A 88 4.47 -19.70 -0.92
C ALA A 88 5.65 -18.81 -1.34
N LEU A 89 6.76 -18.78 -0.58
CA LEU A 89 7.95 -18.03 -0.98
C LEU A 89 8.66 -18.68 -2.18
N ARG A 90 8.60 -20.01 -2.30
CA ARG A 90 9.09 -20.72 -3.49
C ARG A 90 8.28 -20.34 -4.74
N ALA A 91 6.95 -20.20 -4.62
CA ALA A 91 6.09 -19.74 -5.72
C ALA A 91 6.47 -18.34 -6.19
N ILE A 92 6.69 -17.43 -5.24
CA ILE A 92 7.11 -16.04 -5.50
C ILE A 92 8.47 -16.03 -6.22
N ALA A 93 9.46 -16.75 -5.68
CA ALA A 93 10.81 -16.78 -6.24
C ALA A 93 10.87 -17.44 -7.63
N ALA A 94 10.15 -18.55 -7.82
CA ALA A 94 10.11 -19.28 -9.09
C ALA A 94 9.17 -18.65 -10.12
N ARG A 95 8.28 -17.74 -9.70
CA ARG A 95 7.24 -17.10 -10.54
C ARG A 95 6.33 -18.12 -11.23
N VAL A 96 6.11 -19.25 -10.59
CA VAL A 96 5.16 -20.29 -11.02
C VAL A 96 4.33 -20.75 -9.84
N PRO A 97 3.10 -21.26 -10.06
CA PRO A 97 2.30 -21.82 -8.98
C PRO A 97 3.01 -22.98 -8.27
N VAL A 98 2.98 -23.00 -6.94
CA VAL A 98 3.54 -24.09 -6.13
C VAL A 98 2.48 -24.60 -5.17
N ALA A 99 2.18 -25.90 -5.24
CA ALA A 99 1.36 -26.60 -4.28
C ALA A 99 2.23 -27.13 -3.14
N SER A 100 1.72 -27.09 -1.90
CA SER A 100 2.38 -27.75 -0.77
C SER A 100 2.32 -29.27 -0.93
N LEU A 101 3.36 -29.96 -0.44
CA LEU A 101 3.47 -31.41 -0.59
C LEU A 101 2.93 -32.14 0.65
N GLY A 102 2.01 -33.09 0.45
CA GLY A 102 1.47 -33.92 1.53
C GLY A 102 0.77 -33.09 2.62
N SER A 103 1.33 -33.06 3.82
CA SER A 103 0.83 -32.28 4.96
C SER A 103 1.64 -31.01 5.25
N GLU A 104 2.44 -30.54 4.29
CA GLU A 104 3.19 -29.30 4.40
C GLU A 104 2.23 -28.10 4.45
N ASP A 105 2.53 -27.17 5.37
CA ASP A 105 1.84 -25.88 5.48
C ASP A 105 2.37 -24.95 4.39
N VAL A 106 1.48 -24.41 3.55
CA VAL A 106 1.86 -23.52 2.44
C VAL A 106 2.51 -22.21 2.93
N PHE A 107 2.28 -21.83 4.21
CA PHE A 107 2.89 -20.68 4.87
C PHE A 107 4.19 -21.03 5.63
N GLY A 108 4.64 -22.29 5.56
CA GLY A 108 5.86 -22.76 6.21
C GLY A 108 5.69 -23.00 7.72
N SER A 109 6.82 -23.01 8.42
CA SER A 109 6.88 -23.33 9.85
C SER A 109 6.48 -22.18 10.79
N ALA A 110 6.21 -20.98 10.26
CA ALA A 110 5.91 -19.77 11.02
C ALA A 110 4.72 -19.90 12.01
N LEU A 111 3.75 -20.78 11.71
CA LEU A 111 2.68 -21.15 12.64
C LEU A 111 2.91 -22.58 13.20
N PRO A 112 3.45 -22.72 14.42
CA PRO A 112 3.59 -24.03 15.07
C PRO A 112 2.22 -24.53 15.56
N ASP A 113 1.58 -25.46 14.83
CA ASP A 113 0.27 -26.02 15.22
C ASP A 113 0.01 -27.44 14.63
N ARG A 114 -0.87 -28.21 15.28
CA ARG A 114 -1.41 -29.50 14.83
C ARG A 114 -2.38 -29.38 13.64
N ARG A 115 -2.92 -28.19 13.37
CA ARG A 115 -3.78 -27.86 12.21
C ARG A 115 -3.03 -27.61 10.89
N ARG A 116 -1.74 -27.95 10.80
CA ARG A 116 -0.93 -27.81 9.56
C ARG A 116 -1.58 -28.46 8.33
N ARG A 117 -2.27 -29.59 8.51
CA ARG A 117 -2.97 -30.30 7.42
C ARG A 117 -4.08 -29.47 6.78
N ASP A 118 -4.74 -28.61 7.54
CA ASP A 118 -5.84 -27.77 7.05
C ASP A 118 -5.33 -26.54 6.27
N ARG A 119 -4.01 -26.31 6.28
CA ARG A 119 -3.32 -25.23 5.59
C ARG A 119 -2.42 -25.74 4.45
N ALA A 120 -2.63 -26.98 4.02
CA ALA A 120 -2.15 -27.40 2.71
C ALA A 120 -2.83 -26.55 1.64
N GLY A 121 -2.11 -26.13 0.61
CA GLY A 121 -2.62 -25.15 -0.34
C GLY A 121 -1.75 -24.97 -1.57
N THR A 122 -2.24 -24.19 -2.52
CA THR A 122 -1.51 -23.78 -3.71
C THR A 122 -1.29 -22.27 -3.68
N ALA A 123 -0.03 -21.86 -3.78
CA ALA A 123 0.37 -20.48 -3.90
C ALA A 123 0.53 -20.11 -5.38
N TYR A 124 -0.22 -19.11 -5.82
CA TYR A 124 -0.19 -18.54 -7.16
C TYR A 124 0.53 -17.19 -7.10
N PRO A 125 1.66 -17.02 -7.81
CA PRO A 125 2.42 -15.77 -7.75
C PRO A 125 1.61 -14.62 -8.34
N LEU A 126 1.61 -13.48 -7.65
CA LEU A 126 1.04 -12.23 -8.11
C LEU A 126 2.13 -11.47 -8.84
N LEU A 127 1.97 -11.34 -10.16
CA LEU A 127 2.98 -10.78 -11.05
C LEU A 127 2.58 -9.38 -11.54
N ASP A 128 3.57 -8.51 -11.67
CA ASP A 128 3.51 -7.30 -12.46
C ASP A 128 4.69 -7.30 -13.44
N GLY A 129 4.38 -7.56 -14.72
CA GLY A 129 5.38 -7.88 -15.73
C GLY A 129 6.27 -9.06 -15.33
N HIS A 130 7.55 -8.80 -15.06
CA HIS A 130 8.54 -9.83 -14.70
C HIS A 130 8.80 -9.95 -13.20
N PHE A 131 8.18 -9.10 -12.38
CA PHE A 131 8.36 -9.04 -10.93
C PHE A 131 7.21 -9.74 -10.22
N ALA A 132 7.53 -10.60 -9.26
CA ALA A 132 6.53 -11.09 -8.31
C ALA A 132 6.45 -10.11 -7.15
N ILE A 133 5.25 -9.60 -6.86
CA ILE A 133 5.01 -8.71 -5.72
C ILE A 133 4.56 -9.48 -4.47
N GLY A 134 4.20 -10.76 -4.65
CA GLY A 134 3.57 -11.59 -3.64
C GLY A 134 2.92 -12.84 -4.22
N ALA A 135 2.00 -13.44 -3.47
CA ALA A 135 1.23 -14.60 -3.91
C ALA A 135 -0.20 -14.59 -3.37
N LEU A 136 -1.15 -15.06 -4.17
CA LEU A 136 -2.46 -15.50 -3.72
C LEU A 136 -2.37 -16.98 -3.34
N VAL A 137 -2.68 -17.30 -2.11
CA VAL A 137 -2.77 -18.68 -1.63
C VAL A 137 -4.23 -19.10 -1.60
N VAL A 138 -4.52 -20.25 -2.19
CA VAL A 138 -5.82 -20.93 -2.06
C VAL A 138 -5.58 -22.27 -1.39
N MET A 139 -6.35 -22.56 -0.34
CA MET A 139 -6.19 -23.78 0.45
C MET A 139 -6.66 -24.99 -0.36
N GLY A 140 -6.15 -26.16 -0.04
CA GLY A 140 -6.43 -27.41 -0.74
C GLY A 140 -5.63 -27.62 -2.03
N PRO A 141 -5.95 -28.69 -2.78
CA PRO A 141 -5.20 -29.11 -3.95
C PRO A 141 -5.34 -28.12 -5.11
N PRO A 142 -4.37 -28.08 -6.04
CA PRO A 142 -4.47 -27.26 -7.24
C PRO A 142 -5.72 -27.65 -8.06
N PHE A 143 -6.29 -26.67 -8.75
CA PHE A 143 -7.40 -26.93 -9.66
C PHE A 143 -6.90 -27.64 -10.92
N ALA A 144 -7.70 -28.57 -11.44
CA ALA A 144 -7.39 -29.22 -12.71
C ALA A 144 -7.40 -28.17 -13.84
N ALA A 145 -6.36 -28.21 -14.68
CA ALA A 145 -6.24 -27.32 -15.83
C ALA A 145 -7.45 -27.47 -16.76
N GLY A 146 -7.89 -26.35 -17.35
CA GLY A 146 -9.04 -26.31 -18.25
C GLY A 146 -10.41 -26.37 -17.56
N THR A 147 -10.46 -26.33 -16.23
CA THR A 147 -11.74 -26.15 -15.51
C THR A 147 -12.14 -24.68 -15.44
N PRO A 148 -13.45 -24.35 -15.45
CA PRO A 148 -13.91 -22.96 -15.32
C PRO A 148 -13.38 -22.26 -14.05
N ALA A 149 -13.26 -23.01 -12.95
CA ALA A 149 -12.71 -22.50 -11.70
C ALA A 149 -11.21 -22.16 -11.82
N ALA A 150 -10.41 -23.02 -12.48
CA ALA A 150 -8.99 -22.74 -12.73
C ALA A 150 -8.81 -21.49 -13.61
N ASP A 151 -9.67 -21.32 -14.62
CA ASP A 151 -9.62 -20.17 -15.53
C ASP A 151 -10.03 -18.87 -14.82
N GLN A 152 -11.08 -18.91 -14.00
CA GLN A 152 -11.49 -17.77 -13.18
C GLN A 152 -10.43 -17.39 -12.14
N LEU A 153 -9.79 -18.38 -11.51
CA LEU A 153 -8.71 -18.14 -10.57
C LEU A 153 -7.48 -17.53 -11.25
N HIS A 154 -7.08 -18.03 -12.43
CA HIS A 154 -5.97 -17.43 -13.21
C HIS A 154 -6.25 -15.97 -13.56
N ARG A 155 -7.49 -15.66 -13.97
CA ARG A 155 -7.91 -14.27 -14.24
C ARG A 155 -7.83 -13.40 -12.98
N LEU A 156 -8.27 -13.92 -11.84
CA LEU A 156 -8.19 -13.21 -10.56
C LEU A 156 -6.74 -12.93 -10.17
N VAL A 157 -5.85 -13.93 -10.29
CA VAL A 157 -4.43 -13.80 -9.98
C VAL A 157 -3.77 -12.72 -10.84
N ALA A 158 -4.07 -12.70 -12.15
CA ALA A 158 -3.55 -11.69 -13.06
C ALA A 158 -4.04 -10.28 -12.70
N GLU A 159 -5.34 -10.13 -12.44
CA GLU A 159 -5.94 -8.84 -12.08
C GLU A 159 -5.39 -8.32 -10.74
N LEU A 160 -5.27 -9.20 -9.73
CA LEU A 160 -4.72 -8.85 -8.43
C LEU A 160 -3.25 -8.43 -8.53
N GLY A 161 -2.45 -9.13 -9.35
CA GLY A 161 -1.05 -8.79 -9.59
C GLY A 161 -0.89 -7.33 -10.03
N SER A 162 -1.60 -6.95 -11.10
CA SER A 162 -1.54 -5.59 -11.63
C SER A 162 -2.07 -4.53 -10.65
N ARG A 163 -3.24 -4.78 -10.01
CA ARG A 163 -3.84 -3.79 -9.09
C ARG A 163 -3.04 -3.59 -7.82
N LEU A 164 -2.55 -4.66 -7.21
CA LEU A 164 -1.74 -4.57 -5.99
C LEU A 164 -0.37 -3.93 -6.29
N ALA A 165 0.21 -4.19 -7.46
CA ALA A 165 1.43 -3.51 -7.89
C ALA A 165 1.20 -2.01 -8.08
N ALA A 166 0.12 -1.60 -8.75
CA ALA A 166 -0.23 -0.20 -8.93
C ALA A 166 -0.48 0.51 -7.59
N ALA A 167 -1.27 -0.09 -6.70
CA ALA A 167 -1.55 0.46 -5.37
C ALA A 167 -0.26 0.56 -4.52
N ARG A 168 0.62 -0.43 -4.62
CA ARG A 168 1.94 -0.41 -3.97
C ARG A 168 2.83 0.69 -4.54
N ALA A 169 2.92 0.84 -5.86
CA ALA A 169 3.73 1.87 -6.50
C ALA A 169 3.23 3.27 -6.16
N LEU A 170 1.90 3.48 -6.13
CA LEU A 170 1.30 4.73 -5.68
C LEU A 170 1.65 5.00 -4.22
N HIS A 171 1.47 4.02 -3.35
CA HIS A 171 1.84 4.14 -1.95
C HIS A 171 3.33 4.46 -1.82
N GLU A 172 4.22 3.78 -2.54
CA GLU A 172 5.65 4.08 -2.55
C GLU A 172 5.98 5.49 -3.05
N ALA A 173 5.28 5.96 -4.09
CA ALA A 173 5.47 7.30 -4.64
C ALA A 173 5.02 8.38 -3.63
N GLU A 174 3.86 8.20 -3.02
CA GLU A 174 3.39 9.02 -1.90
C GLU A 174 4.39 8.97 -0.73
N GLN A 175 4.99 7.80 -0.49
CA GLN A 175 5.95 7.62 0.58
C GLN A 175 7.30 8.30 0.28
N ARG A 176 7.72 8.34 -0.98
CA ARG A 176 8.99 8.97 -1.40
C ARG A 176 8.82 10.45 -1.74
N ALA A 177 7.61 10.99 -1.74
CA ALA A 177 7.39 12.42 -1.90
C ALA A 177 7.92 13.15 -0.64
N VAL A 178 9.11 13.75 -0.76
CA VAL A 178 9.76 14.47 0.35
C VAL A 178 9.36 15.95 0.37
N LYS A 179 8.77 16.45 -0.73
CA LYS A 179 8.46 17.87 -0.92
C LYS A 179 6.97 18.09 -1.14
N ASP A 180 6.48 19.22 -0.66
CA ASP A 180 5.16 19.75 -1.00
C ASP A 180 5.19 20.27 -2.45
N PRO A 181 4.28 19.81 -3.33
CA PRO A 181 4.33 20.15 -4.76
C PRO A 181 4.00 21.62 -5.05
N LEU A 182 3.28 22.31 -4.16
CA LEU A 182 2.91 23.71 -4.35
C LEU A 182 4.05 24.66 -4.02
N THR A 183 4.69 24.44 -2.87
CA THR A 183 5.68 25.35 -2.29
C THR A 183 7.13 24.92 -2.52
N GLY A 184 7.38 23.63 -2.81
CA GLY A 184 8.72 23.06 -2.96
C GLY A 184 9.44 22.78 -1.64
N LEU A 185 8.84 23.19 -0.51
CA LEU A 185 9.30 22.91 0.85
C LEU A 185 9.25 21.42 1.17
N ARG A 186 9.83 21.01 2.30
CA ARG A 186 9.55 19.68 2.84
C ARG A 186 8.06 19.55 3.20
N ASN A 187 7.52 18.35 3.14
CA ASN A 187 6.15 18.12 3.63
C ASN A 187 6.15 17.70 5.11
N ARG A 188 4.96 17.67 5.72
CA ARG A 188 4.73 17.18 7.11
C ARG A 188 5.51 15.91 7.41
N ARG A 189 5.52 14.99 6.47
CA ARG A 189 6.07 13.66 6.64
C ARG A 189 7.58 13.63 6.69
N GLU A 190 8.24 14.42 5.86
CA GLU A 190 9.69 14.58 5.95
C GLU A 190 10.09 15.25 7.27
N LEU A 191 9.32 16.23 7.75
CA LEU A 191 9.52 16.81 9.07
C LEU A 191 9.43 15.74 10.16
N GLU A 192 8.35 14.95 10.20
CA GLU A 192 8.18 13.85 11.16
C GLU A 192 9.32 12.82 11.08
N ARG A 193 9.78 12.50 9.87
CA ARG A 193 10.94 11.60 9.65
C ARG A 193 12.23 12.19 10.22
N VAL A 194 12.46 13.49 10.04
CA VAL A 194 13.65 14.16 10.60
C VAL A 194 13.57 14.22 12.12
N LEU A 195 12.42 14.57 12.69
CA LEU A 195 12.19 14.61 14.14
C LEU A 195 12.42 13.24 14.81
N SER A 196 11.87 12.16 14.22
CA SER A 196 12.04 10.80 14.75
C SER A 196 13.48 10.26 14.69
N VAL A 197 14.30 10.71 13.74
CA VAL A 197 15.73 10.37 13.69
C VAL A 197 16.51 11.12 14.78
N HIS A 198 16.09 12.34 15.13
CA HIS A 198 16.73 13.14 16.17
C HIS A 198 16.42 12.67 17.59
N ASP A 199 15.25 12.05 17.83
CA ASP A 199 14.95 11.42 19.12
C ASP A 199 15.98 10.34 19.51
N ASN A 200 16.57 9.65 18.54
CA ASN A 200 17.57 8.60 18.76
C ASN A 200 19.01 9.13 18.91
N LYS A 201 19.28 10.40 18.60
CA LYS A 201 20.63 11.01 18.63
C LYS A 201 20.72 12.32 19.44
N GLN A 202 19.66 12.69 20.17
CA GLN A 202 19.48 13.90 20.98
C GLN A 202 20.48 15.02 20.68
N PRO A 203 20.18 15.96 19.76
CA PRO A 203 20.84 17.25 19.83
C PRO A 203 20.52 17.87 21.20
N PRO A 204 21.51 18.35 21.97
CA PRO A 204 21.28 18.80 23.35
C PRO A 204 20.29 19.97 23.46
N ILE A 205 20.06 20.69 22.36
CA ILE A 205 19.13 21.82 22.24
C ILE A 205 18.56 21.85 20.82
N ALA A 206 17.25 22.07 20.66
CA ALA A 206 16.61 22.31 19.37
C ALA A 206 15.34 23.15 19.54
N THR A 207 14.94 23.85 18.48
CA THR A 207 13.71 24.65 18.45
C THR A 207 12.83 24.20 17.29
N LEU A 208 11.52 24.09 17.55
CA LEU A 208 10.49 23.81 16.55
C LEU A 208 9.48 24.95 16.58
N ILE A 209 9.34 25.64 15.45
CA ILE A 209 8.36 26.72 15.28
C ILE A 209 7.20 26.17 14.48
N TYR A 210 5.98 26.42 14.93
CA TYR A 210 4.75 26.23 14.17
C TYR A 210 4.19 27.59 13.79
N ALA A 211 3.92 27.78 12.51
CA ALA A 211 3.38 29.01 11.96
C ALA A 211 2.10 28.70 11.18
N ASP A 212 1.09 29.55 11.35
CA ASP A 212 -0.18 29.48 10.63
C ASP A 212 -0.44 30.85 9.98
N LEU A 213 -1.00 30.87 8.77
CA LEU A 213 -1.24 32.13 8.06
C LEU A 213 -2.60 32.72 8.44
N ASP A 214 -2.55 33.81 9.19
CA ASP A 214 -3.75 34.54 9.58
C ASP A 214 -4.62 34.95 8.38
N HIS A 215 -5.92 34.70 8.51
CA HIS A 215 -6.94 35.10 7.54
C HIS A 215 -6.75 34.53 6.12
N PHE A 216 -6.01 33.43 5.94
CA PHE A 216 -5.77 32.84 4.62
C PHE A 216 -7.08 32.48 3.87
N LYS A 217 -8.07 31.94 4.59
CA LYS A 217 -9.41 31.71 4.02
C LYS A 217 -10.03 32.99 3.45
N LYS A 218 -9.94 34.12 4.16
CA LYS A 218 -10.49 35.41 3.68
C LYS A 218 -9.80 35.88 2.41
N LEU A 219 -8.48 35.67 2.30
CA LEU A 219 -7.72 35.96 1.08
C LEU A 219 -8.22 35.10 -0.09
N ASN A 220 -8.41 33.80 0.11
CA ASN A 220 -8.98 32.90 -0.90
C ASN A 220 -10.39 33.30 -1.31
N ASP A 221 -11.26 33.62 -0.33
CA ASP A 221 -12.64 34.00 -0.59
C ASP A 221 -12.74 35.33 -1.37
N THR A 222 -11.76 36.23 -1.18
CA THR A 222 -11.76 37.56 -1.81
C THR A 222 -11.09 37.56 -3.18
N LEU A 223 -9.98 36.83 -3.33
CA LEU A 223 -9.08 36.92 -4.50
C LEU A 223 -8.96 35.59 -5.28
N GLY A 224 -9.63 34.54 -4.80
CA GLY A 224 -9.61 33.21 -5.40
C GLY A 224 -8.40 32.36 -4.98
N HIS A 225 -8.51 31.05 -5.18
CA HIS A 225 -7.48 30.07 -4.79
C HIS A 225 -6.12 30.29 -5.46
N ALA A 226 -6.10 30.82 -6.70
CA ALA A 226 -4.84 31.14 -7.37
C ALA A 226 -4.01 32.20 -6.62
N ALA A 227 -4.68 33.18 -5.98
CA ALA A 227 -4.03 34.18 -5.14
C ALA A 227 -3.50 33.55 -3.84
N GLY A 228 -4.26 32.64 -3.22
CA GLY A 228 -3.80 31.87 -2.06
C GLY A 228 -2.58 31.01 -2.37
N ASP A 229 -2.57 30.31 -3.50
CA ASP A 229 -1.41 29.57 -3.97
C ASP A 229 -0.19 30.47 -4.19
N GLY A 230 -0.40 31.69 -4.69
CA GLY A 230 0.63 32.71 -4.81
C GLY A 230 1.19 33.14 -3.45
N ALA A 231 0.32 33.37 -2.47
CA ALA A 231 0.69 33.74 -1.11
C ALA A 231 1.49 32.60 -0.43
N LEU A 232 1.05 31.35 -0.54
CA LEU A 232 1.75 30.18 0.02
C LEU A 232 3.16 30.03 -0.56
N ARG A 233 3.33 30.18 -1.89
CA ARG A 233 4.66 30.18 -2.52
C ARG A 233 5.52 31.36 -2.09
N HIS A 234 4.91 32.50 -1.77
CA HIS A 234 5.64 33.67 -1.30
C HIS A 234 6.15 33.47 0.13
N VAL A 235 5.27 33.03 1.04
CA VAL A 235 5.61 32.69 2.42
C VAL A 235 6.69 31.62 2.45
N ALA A 236 6.56 30.56 1.66
CA ALA A 236 7.57 29.51 1.58
C ALA A 236 8.99 30.06 1.27
N ARG A 237 9.10 30.98 0.32
CA ARG A 237 10.38 31.64 -0.01
C ARG A 237 10.89 32.54 1.12
N ILE A 238 9.99 33.23 1.84
CA ILE A 238 10.37 34.05 3.00
C ILE A 238 10.95 33.15 4.10
N LEU A 239 10.26 32.06 4.43
CA LEU A 239 10.69 31.13 5.47
C LEU A 239 11.99 30.41 5.11
N GLU A 240 12.16 29.93 3.87
CA GLU A 240 13.43 29.35 3.43
C GLU A 240 14.59 30.37 3.49
N GLY A 241 14.33 31.64 3.16
CA GLY A 241 15.33 32.70 3.24
C GLY A 241 15.65 33.17 4.66
N ALA A 242 14.79 32.87 5.64
CA ALA A 242 14.96 33.27 7.04
C ALA A 242 15.76 32.26 7.88
N VAL A 243 16.01 31.06 7.35
CA VAL A 243 16.66 29.97 8.08
C VAL A 243 18.01 29.59 7.49
N ARG A 244 18.80 28.79 8.21
CA ARG A 244 20.11 28.30 7.73
C ARG A 244 19.92 27.00 6.94
N ASP A 245 20.93 26.64 6.15
CA ASP A 245 20.93 25.40 5.34
C ASP A 245 20.70 24.09 6.13
N LYS A 246 21.01 24.08 7.44
CA LYS A 246 20.83 22.93 8.33
C LYS A 246 19.45 22.88 9.00
N ASP A 247 18.69 23.97 8.92
CA ASP A 247 17.33 24.06 9.43
C ASP A 247 16.38 23.53 8.33
N LEU A 248 15.20 23.04 8.74
CA LEU A 248 14.23 22.46 7.83
C LEU A 248 12.93 23.25 7.89
N VAL A 249 12.50 23.78 6.75
CA VAL A 249 11.17 24.36 6.58
C VAL A 249 10.26 23.34 5.91
N ALA A 250 9.11 23.09 6.53
CA ALA A 250 8.08 22.21 6.00
C ALA A 250 6.73 22.91 5.92
N ARG A 251 5.98 22.63 4.86
CA ARG A 251 4.54 22.87 4.86
C ARG A 251 3.87 21.64 5.46
N ILE A 252 3.17 21.84 6.56
CA ILE A 252 2.56 20.75 7.30
C ILE A 252 1.06 20.64 7.01
N GLY A 253 0.39 21.72 6.65
CA GLY A 253 -1.06 21.73 6.41
C GLY A 253 -1.48 22.62 5.23
N GLY A 254 -2.74 23.02 5.21
CA GLY A 254 -3.30 23.89 4.17
C GLY A 254 -2.63 25.27 4.15
N GLU A 255 -2.54 25.90 5.31
CA GLU A 255 -1.90 27.21 5.51
C GLU A 255 -0.85 27.19 6.63
N GLU A 256 -0.54 26.00 7.13
CA GLU A 256 0.35 25.76 8.25
C GLU A 256 1.77 25.36 7.78
N PHE A 257 2.77 25.96 8.41
CA PHE A 257 4.20 25.72 8.22
C PHE A 257 4.86 25.33 9.53
N ALA A 258 5.97 24.62 9.43
CA ALA A 258 6.83 24.31 10.57
C ALA A 258 8.30 24.51 10.20
N ILE A 259 9.08 24.96 11.18
CA ILE A 259 10.52 25.17 11.05
C ILE A 259 11.22 24.37 12.12
N TRP A 260 12.02 23.41 11.72
CA TRP A 260 12.87 22.62 12.61
C TRP A 260 14.30 23.16 12.60
N MET A 261 14.78 23.57 13.77
CA MET A 261 16.09 24.18 13.96
C MET A 261 16.92 23.35 14.96
N PRO A 262 17.66 22.32 14.49
CA PRO A 262 18.50 21.52 15.37
C PRO A 262 19.67 22.37 15.90
N HIS A 263 20.12 22.09 17.14
CA HIS A 263 21.21 22.82 17.80
C HIS A 263 20.94 24.33 17.94
N THR A 264 19.68 24.68 18.23
CA THR A 264 19.23 26.08 18.31
C THR A 264 18.42 26.31 19.57
N PRO A 265 18.87 27.19 20.48
CA PRO A 265 18.12 27.55 21.67
C PRO A 265 16.93 28.44 21.32
N ILE A 266 15.95 28.49 22.21
CA ILE A 266 14.66 29.14 21.97
C ILE A 266 14.80 30.64 21.67
N GLU A 267 15.77 31.31 22.28
CA GLU A 267 16.04 32.74 22.08
C GLU A 267 16.41 33.02 20.62
N SER A 268 17.25 32.18 20.01
CA SER A 268 17.59 32.29 18.58
C SER A 268 16.43 31.87 17.68
N GLY A 269 15.56 30.97 18.12
CA GLY A 269 14.34 30.62 17.39
C GLY A 269 13.34 31.78 17.34
N LEU A 270 13.26 32.57 18.41
CA LEU A 270 12.39 33.75 18.48
C LEU A 270 12.81 34.88 17.52
N GLU A 271 14.07 34.93 17.09
CA GLU A 271 14.51 35.89 16.07
C GLU A 271 14.02 35.52 14.65
N VAL A 272 13.67 34.24 14.44
CA VAL A 272 13.16 33.71 13.18
C VAL A 272 11.62 33.72 13.14
N ALA A 273 10.97 33.62 14.30
CA ALA A 273 9.51 33.60 14.47
C ALA A 273 8.88 34.99 14.30
#